data_AF-A0A7V2CYE8-F1
#
_entry.id   AF-A0A7V2CYE8-F1
#
_cell.length_a   1.000
_cell.length_b   1.000
_cell.length_c   1.000
_cell.angle_alpha   90.00
_cell.angle_beta   90.00
_cell.angle_gamma   90.00
#
_symmetry.space_group_name_H-M   'P 1'
#
loop_
_entity.id
_entity.type
_entity.pdbx_description
1 polymer ?
#
loop_
_entity_poly.entity_id
_entity_poly.type
_entity_poly.pdbx_seq_one_letter_code
_entity_poly.pdbx_strand_id
1 'polypeptide(L)'
;MRDERGDLLRTPRATLYRLAAAASSADRSEISGASVPRTATPARVAEAPAPAAIPLPAGLESLRQRVAACTLCPNLAGSRTQTVFGIGNPRADLMFVGEAPGADEDARGEPFVGKAGQLLTKIIEAMGLTRETVYIANVLKCRPDMPRGTTGNRPP
;
A
#
# COMPACT_ATOMS: atom_id res chain seq x y z
N MET A 1 36.46 6.37 -9.60
CA MET A 1 37.75 5.66 -9.47
C MET A 1 37.46 4.21 -9.85
N ARG A 2 38.05 3.67 -10.94
CA ARG A 2 37.88 2.27 -11.40
C ARG A 2 39.10 1.45 -10.96
N ASP A 3 38.98 0.14 -10.81
CA ASP A 3 40.14 -0.73 -10.56
C ASP A 3 40.87 -1.13 -11.85
N GLU A 4 42.02 -1.79 -11.68
CA GLU A 4 42.97 -2.24 -12.73
C GLU A 4 42.39 -3.25 -13.75
N ARG A 5 41.12 -3.67 -13.61
CA ARG A 5 40.39 -4.53 -14.58
C ARG A 5 39.18 -3.85 -15.21
N GLY A 6 39.01 -2.53 -15.02
CA GLY A 6 38.08 -1.71 -15.80
C GLY A 6 36.60 -1.79 -15.39
N ASP A 7 36.26 -2.55 -14.34
CA ASP A 7 34.89 -2.74 -13.89
C ASP A 7 34.43 -1.63 -12.93
N LEU A 8 33.15 -1.25 -13.01
CA LEU A 8 32.58 -0.20 -12.16
C LEU A 8 32.38 -0.76 -10.74
N LEU A 9 33.18 -0.26 -9.78
CA LEU A 9 33.05 -0.59 -8.35
C LEU A 9 31.60 -0.46 -7.88
N ARG A 10 30.95 -1.61 -7.72
CA ARG A 10 29.58 -1.79 -7.23
C ARG A 10 29.53 -1.40 -5.75
N THR A 11 29.13 -0.17 -5.48
CA THR A 11 28.89 0.31 -4.11
C THR A 11 27.76 -0.51 -3.45
N PRO A 12 27.90 -0.92 -2.18
CA PRO A 12 26.81 -1.57 -1.45
C PRO A 12 25.58 -0.66 -1.36
N ARG A 13 24.39 -1.20 -1.66
CA ARG A 13 23.07 -0.51 -1.64
C ARG A 13 22.73 0.17 -0.30
N ALA A 14 23.46 -0.11 0.78
CA ALA A 14 23.23 0.46 2.10
C ALA A 14 23.68 1.93 2.23
N THR A 15 24.50 2.46 1.31
CA THR A 15 25.09 3.80 1.47
C THR A 15 24.19 4.93 0.94
N LEU A 16 23.25 4.65 0.04
CA LEU A 16 22.41 5.69 -0.58
C LEU A 16 21.35 6.28 0.36
N TYR A 17 21.00 5.60 1.46
CA TYR A 17 20.02 6.09 2.44
C TYR A 17 20.62 6.94 3.58
N ARG A 18 21.94 7.15 3.63
CA ARG A 18 22.61 7.77 4.79
C ARG A 18 22.77 9.31 4.77
N LEU A 19 22.23 10.01 3.78
CA LEU A 19 22.39 11.48 3.68
C LEU A 19 21.17 12.31 4.14
N ALA A 20 20.12 11.69 4.68
CA ALA A 20 18.93 12.40 5.19
C ALA A 20 18.69 12.21 6.71
N ALA A 21 19.75 12.00 7.50
CA ALA A 21 19.67 11.95 8.96
C ALA A 21 20.84 12.69 9.59
N ALA A 22 20.83 14.01 9.50
CA ALA A 22 21.64 14.89 10.34
C ALA A 22 20.71 15.83 11.09
N ALA A 23 20.76 15.73 12.42
CA ALA A 23 19.92 16.42 13.37
C ALA A 23 20.13 17.95 13.36
N SER A 24 19.06 18.70 13.57
CA SER A 24 19.12 20.05 14.13
C SER A 24 18.42 20.03 15.48
N SER A 25 19.23 20.11 16.53
CA SER A 25 18.83 20.34 17.91
C SER A 25 18.43 21.81 18.07
N ALA A 26 17.15 22.07 18.34
CA ALA A 26 16.70 23.34 18.88
C ALA A 26 15.60 23.09 19.93
N ASP A 27 16.03 23.31 21.17
CA ASP A 27 15.30 23.92 22.27
C ASP A 27 14.06 23.21 22.85
N ARG A 28 14.32 22.41 23.90
CA ARG A 28 13.32 21.97 24.88
C ARG A 28 13.09 23.10 25.88
N SER A 29 12.26 24.08 25.51
CA SER A 29 11.60 24.95 26.49
C SER A 29 10.27 24.31 26.90
N GLU A 30 10.10 24.12 28.20
CA GLU A 30 8.93 23.57 28.87
C GLU A 30 7.66 24.35 28.52
N ILE A 31 6.62 23.66 28.06
CA ILE A 31 5.25 24.20 28.02
C ILE A 31 4.46 23.47 29.11
N SER A 32 4.34 24.17 30.23
CA SER A 32 3.52 23.81 31.39
C SER A 32 2.04 24.11 31.10
N GLY A 33 1.17 23.14 31.41
CA GLY A 33 -0.17 23.40 31.93
C GLY A 33 -1.32 23.62 30.93
N ALA A 34 -1.95 22.53 30.49
CA ALA A 34 -3.39 22.50 30.25
C ALA A 34 -3.92 21.07 30.48
N SER A 35 -4.53 20.83 31.64
CA SER A 35 -5.14 19.54 31.98
C SER A 35 -6.42 19.33 31.16
N VAL A 36 -6.38 18.44 30.18
CA VAL A 36 -7.59 18.02 29.45
C VAL A 36 -8.48 17.21 30.40
N PRO A 37 -9.76 17.55 30.58
CA PRO A 37 -10.66 16.78 31.43
C PRO A 37 -10.93 15.42 30.77
N ARG A 38 -10.49 14.34 31.43
CA ARG A 38 -10.78 12.96 31.02
C ARG A 38 -12.14 12.53 31.55
N THR A 39 -13.20 12.79 30.79
CA THR A 39 -14.48 12.10 30.97
C THR A 39 -15.10 11.78 29.62
N ALA A 40 -14.68 10.66 29.05
CA ALA A 40 -15.47 9.88 28.13
C ALA A 40 -15.14 8.40 28.37
N THR A 41 -16.09 7.67 28.96
CA THR A 41 -16.06 6.22 29.01
C THR A 41 -16.06 5.70 27.56
N PRO A 42 -15.07 4.92 27.11
CA PRO A 42 -15.12 4.38 25.76
C PRO A 42 -16.33 3.44 25.68
N ALA A 43 -17.25 3.73 24.78
CA ALA A 43 -18.29 2.79 24.39
C ALA A 43 -17.60 1.51 23.94
N ARG A 44 -17.94 0.38 24.57
CA ARG A 44 -17.42 -0.94 24.17
C ARG A 44 -17.89 -1.21 22.74
N VAL A 45 -16.97 -1.05 21.78
CA VAL A 45 -17.14 -1.64 20.45
C VAL A 45 -17.17 -3.15 20.68
N ALA A 46 -18.29 -3.80 20.37
CA ALA A 46 -18.39 -5.25 20.47
C ALA A 46 -17.24 -5.87 19.69
N GLU A 47 -16.50 -6.77 20.33
CA GLU A 47 -15.36 -7.44 19.73
C GLU A 47 -15.87 -8.32 18.58
N ALA A 48 -15.56 -7.89 17.35
CA ALA A 48 -15.91 -8.66 16.17
C ALA A 48 -15.26 -10.06 16.28
N PRO A 49 -15.96 -11.14 15.90
CA PRO A 49 -15.39 -12.47 15.96
C PRO A 49 -14.08 -12.49 15.17
N ALA A 50 -13.03 -13.02 15.78
CA ALA A 50 -11.74 -13.19 15.11
C ALA A 50 -11.97 -13.96 13.81
N PRO A 51 -11.51 -13.45 12.65
CA PRO A 51 -11.69 -14.17 11.40
C PRO A 51 -11.05 -15.55 11.53
N ALA A 52 -11.74 -16.58 11.02
CA ALA A 52 -11.20 -17.92 10.97
C ALA A 52 -9.78 -17.88 10.38
N ALA A 53 -8.81 -18.50 11.05
CA ALA A 53 -7.41 -18.41 10.67
C ALA A 53 -7.21 -18.97 9.26
N ILE A 54 -6.99 -18.09 8.28
CA ILE A 54 -6.68 -18.48 6.91
C ILE A 54 -5.20 -18.90 6.89
N PRO A 55 -4.87 -20.14 6.48
CA PRO A 55 -3.48 -20.58 6.39
C PRO A 55 -2.68 -19.67 5.47
N LEU A 56 -1.49 -19.29 5.94
CA LEU A 56 -0.56 -18.51 5.14
C LEU A 56 -0.16 -19.31 3.90
N PRO A 57 -0.20 -18.70 2.70
CA PRO A 57 0.20 -19.35 1.45
C PRO A 57 1.70 -19.67 1.45
N ALA A 58 2.10 -20.68 0.67
CA ALA A 58 3.51 -21.06 0.49
C ALA A 58 4.38 -20.00 -0.23
N GLY A 59 3.76 -18.92 -0.70
CA GLY A 59 4.43 -17.81 -1.37
C GLY A 59 3.44 -16.87 -2.05
N LEU A 60 3.97 -15.76 -2.56
CA LEU A 60 3.17 -14.71 -3.18
C LEU A 60 2.42 -15.19 -4.44
N GLU A 61 3.02 -16.11 -5.21
CA GLU A 61 2.39 -16.66 -6.41
C GLU A 61 1.22 -17.59 -6.08
N SER A 62 1.38 -18.46 -5.08
CA SER A 62 0.28 -19.28 -4.56
C SER A 62 -0.87 -18.39 -4.04
N LEU A 63 -0.54 -17.27 -3.38
CA LEU A 63 -1.54 -16.30 -2.94
C LEU A 63 -2.24 -15.62 -4.13
N ARG A 64 -1.51 -15.26 -5.18
CA ARG A 64 -2.06 -14.66 -6.41
C ARG A 64 -3.10 -15.58 -7.04
N GLN A 65 -2.79 -16.87 -7.17
CA GLN A 65 -3.71 -17.87 -7.71
C GLN A 65 -4.97 -18.03 -6.84
N ARG A 66 -4.80 -18.10 -5.52
CA ARG A 66 -5.92 -18.14 -4.56
C ARG A 66 -6.82 -16.91 -4.66
N VAL A 67 -6.24 -15.73 -4.82
CA VAL A 67 -7.00 -14.48 -4.98
C VAL A 67 -7.75 -14.47 -6.31
N ALA A 68 -7.12 -14.88 -7.42
CA ALA A 68 -7.77 -14.91 -8.73
C ALA A 68 -9.06 -15.76 -8.73
N ALA A 69 -9.07 -16.86 -8.00
CA ALA A 69 -10.22 -17.75 -7.85
C ALA A 69 -11.16 -17.38 -6.68
N CYS A 70 -10.89 -16.29 -5.94
CA CYS A 70 -11.58 -16.02 -4.68
C CYS A 70 -13.05 -15.61 -4.88
N THR A 71 -13.96 -16.31 -4.21
CA THR A 71 -15.42 -16.03 -4.20
C THR A 71 -15.98 -15.82 -2.80
N LEU A 72 -15.12 -15.63 -1.78
CA LEU A 72 -15.50 -15.52 -0.37
C LEU A 72 -16.45 -14.35 -0.06
N CYS A 73 -16.42 -13.30 -0.89
CA CYS A 73 -17.32 -12.14 -0.78
C CYS A 73 -18.21 -12.08 -2.04
N PRO A 74 -19.42 -12.66 -2.04
CA PRO A 74 -20.26 -12.75 -3.24
C PRO A 74 -20.52 -11.41 -3.92
N ASN A 75 -20.77 -10.35 -3.14
CA ASN A 75 -21.02 -9.00 -3.66
C ASN A 75 -19.81 -8.43 -4.43
N LEU A 76 -18.59 -8.65 -3.92
CA LEU A 76 -17.37 -8.16 -4.57
C LEU A 76 -16.92 -9.07 -5.74
N ALA A 77 -17.21 -10.37 -5.64
CA ALA A 77 -16.91 -11.32 -6.70
C ALA A 77 -17.87 -11.17 -7.89
N GLY A 78 -19.12 -10.78 -7.63
CA GLY A 78 -20.13 -10.53 -8.66
C GLY A 78 -19.98 -9.17 -9.35
N SER A 79 -19.32 -8.19 -8.72
CA SER A 79 -19.16 -6.83 -9.26
C SER A 79 -17.91 -6.63 -10.13
N ARG A 80 -16.83 -7.36 -9.84
CA ARG A 80 -15.53 -7.19 -10.50
C ARG A 80 -15.51 -7.79 -11.90
N THR A 81 -14.69 -7.22 -12.77
CA THR A 81 -14.28 -7.87 -14.03
C THR A 81 -13.18 -8.88 -13.74
N GLN A 82 -12.20 -8.50 -12.92
CA GLN A 82 -11.11 -9.38 -12.49
C GLN A 82 -10.57 -8.92 -11.13
N THR A 83 -9.73 -9.74 -10.51
CA THR A 83 -9.05 -9.30 -9.29
C THR A 83 -7.81 -8.47 -9.59
N VAL A 84 -7.56 -7.46 -8.77
CA VAL A 84 -6.34 -6.64 -8.82
C VAL A 84 -5.47 -7.02 -7.62
N PHE A 85 -4.46 -7.85 -7.86
CA PHE A 85 -3.68 -8.47 -6.79
C PHE A 85 -2.68 -7.51 -6.14
N GLY A 86 -1.69 -7.08 -6.94
CA GLY A 86 -0.52 -6.35 -6.50
C GLY A 86 0.64 -6.56 -7.48
N ILE A 87 1.48 -5.54 -7.62
CA ILE A 87 2.64 -5.52 -8.53
C ILE A 87 3.87 -4.90 -7.84
N GLY A 88 5.04 -5.09 -8.45
CA GLY A 88 6.31 -4.56 -7.97
C GLY A 88 7.21 -5.64 -7.38
N ASN A 89 8.24 -5.22 -6.65
CA ASN A 89 9.24 -6.12 -6.08
C ASN A 89 8.67 -6.90 -4.88
N PRO A 90 8.57 -8.25 -4.92
CA PRO A 90 8.10 -9.07 -3.80
C PRO A 90 8.96 -8.99 -2.53
N ARG A 91 10.17 -8.44 -2.65
CA ARG A 91 11.12 -8.20 -1.57
C ARG A 91 11.39 -6.69 -1.38
N ALA A 92 10.41 -5.84 -1.70
CA ALA A 92 10.53 -4.41 -1.48
C ALA A 92 10.57 -4.07 0.01
N ASP A 93 11.40 -3.08 0.38
CA ASP A 93 11.42 -2.53 1.74
C ASP A 93 10.23 -1.59 2.01
N LEU A 94 9.60 -1.07 0.94
CA LEU A 94 8.46 -0.17 0.99
C LEU A 94 7.29 -0.72 0.18
N MET A 95 6.10 -0.74 0.80
CA MET A 95 4.85 -1.13 0.19
C MET A 95 3.79 -0.03 0.30
N PHE A 96 3.09 0.25 -0.80
CA PHE A 96 1.92 1.10 -0.84
C PHE A 96 0.66 0.24 -0.82
N VAL A 97 -0.27 0.56 0.09
CA VAL A 97 -1.55 -0.16 0.24
C VAL A 97 -2.70 0.84 0.12
N GLY A 98 -3.48 0.72 -0.96
CA GLY A 98 -4.73 1.46 -1.13
C GLY A 98 -5.95 0.72 -0.59
N GLU A 99 -7.12 1.33 -0.70
CA GLU A 99 -8.38 0.75 -0.22
C GLU A 99 -8.87 -0.36 -1.16
N ALA A 100 -9.21 -0.01 -2.40
CA ALA A 100 -9.84 -0.90 -3.36
C ALA A 100 -9.48 -0.53 -4.81
N PRO A 101 -9.66 -1.46 -5.77
CA PRO A 101 -9.49 -1.17 -7.19
C PRO A 101 -10.58 -0.23 -7.71
N GLY A 102 -10.19 0.72 -8.56
CA GLY A 102 -11.12 1.53 -9.36
C GLY A 102 -11.49 0.84 -10.67
N ALA A 103 -12.19 1.56 -11.55
CA ALA A 103 -12.65 1.03 -12.84
C ALA A 103 -11.49 0.69 -13.79
N ASP A 104 -10.49 1.56 -13.88
CA ASP A 104 -9.33 1.36 -14.74
C ASP A 104 -8.43 0.21 -14.25
N GLU A 105 -8.35 0.05 -12.92
CA GLU A 105 -7.66 -1.05 -12.26
C GLU A 105 -8.37 -2.38 -12.53
N ASP A 106 -9.68 -2.45 -12.32
CA ASP A 106 -10.50 -3.63 -12.56
C ASP A 106 -10.47 -4.07 -14.04
N ALA A 107 -10.46 -3.11 -14.97
CA ALA A 107 -10.35 -3.41 -16.39
C ALA A 107 -8.98 -3.99 -16.77
N ARG A 108 -7.90 -3.57 -16.10
CA ARG A 108 -6.51 -3.96 -16.45
C ARG A 108 -5.89 -5.04 -15.57
N GLY A 109 -6.43 -5.29 -14.39
CA GLY A 109 -5.83 -6.20 -13.41
C GLY A 109 -4.63 -5.61 -12.65
N GLU A 110 -4.35 -4.31 -12.83
CA GLU A 110 -3.18 -3.64 -12.25
C GLU A 110 -3.59 -2.54 -11.26
N PRO A 111 -2.91 -2.40 -10.10
CA PRO A 111 -3.28 -1.43 -9.09
C PRO A 111 -2.74 -0.03 -9.44
N PHE A 112 -3.51 1.00 -9.07
CA PHE A 112 -3.11 2.41 -9.17
C PHE A 112 -2.64 2.77 -10.58
N VAL A 113 -3.57 2.69 -11.51
CA VAL A 113 -3.29 2.75 -12.93
C VAL A 113 -4.14 3.85 -13.60
N GLY A 114 -5.24 4.28 -12.96
CA GLY A 114 -6.02 5.47 -13.30
C GLY A 114 -5.40 6.79 -12.81
N LYS A 115 -6.19 7.87 -12.75
CA LYS A 115 -5.72 9.23 -12.39
C LYS A 115 -5.00 9.31 -11.04
N ALA A 116 -5.58 8.71 -10.00
CA ALA A 116 -4.96 8.66 -8.67
C ALA A 116 -3.65 7.87 -8.70
N GLY A 117 -3.58 6.82 -9.52
CA GLY A 117 -2.39 6.04 -9.74
C GLY A 117 -1.25 6.79 -10.41
N GLN A 118 -1.56 7.64 -11.39
CA GLN A 118 -0.58 8.53 -12.02
C GLN A 118 0.01 9.52 -11.02
N LEU A 119 -0.81 10.05 -10.10
CA LEU A 119 -0.32 10.90 -9.02
C LEU A 119 0.59 10.12 -8.06
N LEU A 120 0.21 8.90 -7.67
CA LEU A 120 1.05 8.04 -6.85
C LEU A 120 2.40 7.77 -7.52
N THR A 121 2.42 7.49 -8.84
CA THR A 121 3.67 7.29 -9.59
C THR A 121 4.58 8.51 -9.50
N LYS A 122 4.05 9.73 -9.69
CA LYS A 122 4.84 10.97 -9.55
C LYS A 122 5.39 11.15 -8.14
N ILE A 123 4.62 10.78 -7.11
CA ILE A 123 5.10 10.83 -5.71
C ILE A 123 6.22 9.81 -5.50
N ILE A 124 6.09 8.59 -6.03
CA ILE A 124 7.13 7.55 -5.95
C ILE A 124 8.43 8.04 -6.59
N GLU A 125 8.32 8.60 -7.80
CA GLU A 125 9.45 9.17 -8.54
C GLU A 125 10.10 10.33 -7.79
N ALA A 126 9.30 11.22 -7.17
CA ALA A 126 9.81 12.34 -6.39
C ALA A 126 10.59 11.91 -5.13
N MET A 127 10.34 10.71 -4.61
CA MET A 127 11.15 10.12 -3.53
C MET A 127 12.44 9.42 -4.04
N GLY A 128 12.71 9.45 -5.34
CA GLY A 128 13.86 8.77 -5.95
C GLY A 128 13.68 7.25 -6.09
N LEU A 129 12.43 6.77 -6.07
CA LEU A 129 12.07 5.35 -6.23
C LEU A 129 11.37 5.11 -7.57
N THR A 130 11.21 3.85 -7.96
CA THR A 130 10.37 3.46 -9.11
C THR A 130 9.29 2.47 -8.69
N ARG A 131 8.27 2.27 -9.53
CA ARG A 131 7.19 1.31 -9.23
C ARG A 131 7.70 -0.13 -9.13
N GLU A 132 8.79 -0.44 -9.82
CA GLU A 132 9.42 -1.76 -9.83
C GLU A 132 10.23 -2.00 -8.55
N THR A 133 10.71 -0.96 -7.86
CA THR A 133 11.51 -1.11 -6.64
C THR A 133 10.66 -1.21 -5.37
N VAL A 134 9.41 -0.74 -5.43
CA VAL A 134 8.42 -0.83 -4.34
C VAL A 134 7.42 -1.97 -4.61
N TYR A 135 6.53 -2.26 -3.67
CA TYR A 135 5.36 -3.11 -3.91
C TYR A 135 4.07 -2.29 -3.77
N ILE A 136 3.10 -2.50 -4.65
CA ILE A 136 1.85 -1.72 -4.68
C ILE A 136 0.67 -2.69 -4.71
N ALA A 137 -0.27 -2.53 -3.79
CA ALA A 137 -1.51 -3.32 -3.76
C ALA A 137 -2.65 -2.55 -3.09
N ASN A 138 -3.82 -3.19 -3.00
CA ASN A 138 -4.98 -2.69 -2.25
C ASN A 138 -5.36 -3.67 -1.13
N VAL A 139 -6.07 -3.21 -0.11
CA VAL A 139 -6.69 -4.05 0.93
C VAL A 139 -7.71 -4.98 0.27
N LEU A 140 -8.66 -4.42 -0.47
CA LEU A 140 -9.58 -5.19 -1.30
C LEU A 140 -8.94 -5.55 -2.64
N LYS A 141 -9.19 -6.77 -3.11
CA LYS A 141 -8.69 -7.26 -4.41
C LYS A 141 -9.71 -7.18 -5.53
N CYS A 142 -10.92 -6.71 -5.22
CA CYS A 142 -12.06 -6.67 -6.13
C CYS A 142 -12.63 -5.25 -6.07
N ARG A 143 -13.01 -4.70 -7.23
CA ARG A 143 -13.69 -3.42 -7.29
C ARG A 143 -15.10 -3.54 -6.66
N PRO A 144 -15.43 -2.71 -5.65
CA PRO A 144 -16.79 -2.64 -5.13
C PRO A 144 -17.76 -2.09 -6.18
N ASP A 145 -19.01 -2.55 -6.15
CA ASP A 145 -20.09 -1.94 -6.92
C ASP A 145 -20.29 -0.48 -6.49
N MET A 146 -20.53 0.39 -7.47
CA MET A 146 -20.86 1.80 -7.25
C MET A 146 -22.30 2.08 -7.69
N PRO A 147 -23.04 2.94 -6.98
CA PRO A 147 -24.38 3.37 -7.42
C PRO A 147 -24.36 3.89 -8.87
N ARG A 148 -25.36 3.50 -9.66
CA ARG A 148 -25.47 3.93 -11.07
C ARG A 148 -25.42 5.46 -11.16
N GLY A 149 -24.59 5.98 -12.06
CA GLY A 149 -24.41 7.42 -12.27
C GLY A 149 -23.37 8.09 -11.36
N THR A 150 -22.71 7.36 -10.45
CA THR A 150 -21.58 7.90 -9.68
C THR A 150 -20.24 7.49 -10.30
N THR A 151 -19.45 8.49 -10.69
CA THR A 151 -18.02 8.36 -10.92
C THR A 151 -17.29 9.04 -9.77
N GLY A 152 -16.38 8.35 -9.08
CA GLY A 152 -15.66 8.91 -7.94
C GLY A 152 -15.35 7.89 -6.86
N ASN A 153 -14.66 8.32 -5.80
CA ASN A 153 -14.45 7.53 -4.59
C ASN A 153 -15.78 7.30 -3.87
N ARG A 154 -15.85 6.24 -3.05
CA ARG A 154 -16.95 6.05 -2.10
C ARG A 154 -17.10 7.33 -1.26
N PRO A 155 -18.32 7.88 -1.10
CA PRO A 155 -18.55 8.98 -0.15
C PRO A 155 -18.11 8.55 1.27
N PRO A 156 -17.59 9.48 2.09
CA PRO A 156 -17.22 9.19 3.48
C PRO A 156 -18.38 8.58 4.28
#